data_AF-A0A960GYF6-F1
#
_entry.id   AF-A0A960GYF6-F1
#
_cell.length_a   1.000
_cell.length_b   1.000
_cell.length_c   1.000
_cell.angle_alpha   90.00
_cell.angle_beta   90.00
_cell.angle_gamma   90.00
#
_symmetry.space_group_name_H-M   'P 1'
#
loop_
_entity.id
_entity.type
_entity.pdbx_description
1 polymer ?
#
loop_
_entity_poly.entity_id
_entity_poly.type
_entity_poly.pdbx_seq_one_letter_code
_entity_poly.pdbx_strand_id
1 'polypeptide(L)'
;MSDVVGAHNDLHSEHGAVRGEHPGRSRNPVIKVADLAWLEFEKPDLSGAEAFARAFGFIVTHRSADELLLRGTDTGTSCVLVRRGAQSRFCGVAFKAQDEIDVLRLADRTNSPTRGLPESLGGVSVELTDPSGTPVKVVAGMHDLPELPGQQPHLFNFGHDLRRTNGTQRPPRQPAAIQRLGHVVLQSTRYIEALNWYLD
;
A
#
# COMPACT_ATOMS: atom_id res chain seq x y z
N MET A 1 38.75 5.42 -2.94
CA MET A 1 38.19 4.66 -1.81
C MET A 1 36.70 4.56 -2.08
N SER A 2 36.22 3.35 -2.35
CA SER A 2 34.85 3.09 -2.77
C SER A 2 33.97 3.06 -1.52
N ASP A 3 33.25 4.15 -1.27
CA ASP A 3 32.19 4.17 -0.24
C ASP A 3 30.99 3.38 -0.78
N VAL A 4 31.05 2.06 -0.62
CA VAL A 4 29.87 1.21 -0.71
C VAL A 4 29.09 1.45 0.58
N VAL A 5 28.20 2.45 0.55
CA VAL A 5 27.14 2.56 1.55
C VAL A 5 26.28 1.31 1.40
N GLY A 6 26.47 0.33 2.27
CA GLY A 6 25.65 -0.86 2.30
C GLY A 6 24.20 -0.46 2.58
N ALA A 7 23.24 -1.04 1.85
CA ALA A 7 21.80 -0.82 1.95
C ALA A 7 21.18 -1.15 3.34
N HIS A 8 22.00 -1.31 4.38
CA HIS A 8 21.63 -1.82 5.70
C HIS A 8 22.08 -0.92 6.85
N ASN A 9 22.75 0.20 6.58
CA ASN A 9 23.15 1.15 7.63
C ASN A 9 21.96 1.97 8.18
N ASP A 10 20.84 2.04 7.44
CA ASP A 10 19.65 2.83 7.80
C ASP A 10 18.44 1.98 8.25
N LEU A 11 18.64 0.68 8.54
CA LEU A 11 17.58 -0.16 9.12
C LEU A 11 17.32 0.16 10.62
N HIS A 12 18.17 0.99 11.22
CA HIS A 12 17.91 1.52 12.55
C HIS A 12 16.77 2.54 12.49
N SER A 13 15.75 2.36 13.33
CA SER A 13 14.75 3.40 13.56
C SER A 13 15.47 4.63 14.11
N GLU A 14 15.58 5.70 13.32
CA GLU A 14 16.19 6.98 13.70
C GLU A 14 15.56 7.55 14.99
N HIS A 15 14.29 7.20 15.22
CA HIS A 15 13.57 7.41 16.47
C HIS A 15 13.61 6.11 17.29
N GLY A 16 14.35 6.11 18.41
CA GLY A 16 14.30 5.02 19.38
C GLY A 16 12.92 4.87 20.03
N ALA A 17 12.74 3.84 20.86
CA ALA A 17 11.47 3.61 21.54
C ALA A 17 11.05 4.81 22.40
N VAL A 18 9.81 5.28 22.21
CA VAL A 18 9.21 6.35 23.03
C VAL A 18 8.65 5.77 24.32
N ARG A 19 8.70 6.54 25.41
CA ARG A 19 8.12 6.12 26.70
C ARG A 19 6.63 5.78 26.54
N GLY A 20 6.26 4.53 26.81
CA GLY A 20 4.89 4.03 26.69
C GLY A 20 4.60 3.25 25.40
N GLU A 21 5.56 3.19 24.46
CA GLU A 21 5.46 2.30 23.31
C GLU A 21 5.60 0.83 23.71
N HIS A 22 4.98 -0.04 22.91
CA HIS A 22 5.12 -1.48 23.08
C HIS A 22 6.61 -1.88 22.99
N PRO A 23 7.19 -2.56 23.99
CA PRO A 23 8.62 -2.82 24.07
C PRO A 23 9.15 -3.81 23.01
N GLY A 24 8.26 -4.37 22.18
CA GLY A 24 8.54 -5.45 21.22
C GLY A 24 9.16 -5.04 19.89
N ARG A 25 9.50 -3.76 19.66
CA ARG A 25 10.18 -3.35 18.41
C ARG A 25 11.61 -3.89 18.37
N SER A 26 11.92 -4.72 17.38
CA SER A 26 13.26 -5.24 17.15
C SER A 26 14.24 -4.10 16.87
N ARG A 27 15.42 -4.18 17.49
CA ARG A 27 16.52 -3.21 17.28
C ARG A 27 17.20 -3.40 15.92
N ASN A 28 17.08 -4.59 15.36
CA ASN A 28 17.64 -4.98 14.09
C ASN A 28 16.61 -5.84 13.37
N PRO A 29 15.54 -5.22 12.81
CA PRO A 29 14.48 -5.96 12.17
C PRO A 29 15.01 -6.67 10.93
N VAL A 30 14.32 -7.75 10.51
CA VAL A 30 14.72 -8.50 9.32
C VAL A 30 14.77 -7.59 8.09
N ILE A 31 13.72 -6.77 7.92
CA ILE A 31 13.63 -5.67 6.95
C ILE A 31 12.79 -4.53 7.52
N LYS A 32 12.84 -3.36 6.90
CA LYS A 32 11.89 -2.27 7.15
C LYS A 32 11.11 -1.99 5.87
N VAL A 33 9.81 -2.27 5.88
CA VAL A 33 8.94 -1.94 4.74
C VAL A 33 8.89 -0.43 4.50
N ALA A 34 8.86 -0.04 3.23
CA ALA A 34 8.83 1.33 2.77
C ALA A 34 7.41 1.93 2.82
N ASP A 35 6.40 1.14 2.43
CA ASP A 35 5.01 1.59 2.35
C ASP A 35 4.04 0.40 2.29
N LEU A 36 2.74 0.70 2.36
CA LEU A 36 1.67 -0.20 1.98
C LEU A 36 1.52 -0.21 0.45
N ALA A 37 1.74 -1.36 -0.18
CA ALA A 37 1.70 -1.47 -1.65
C ALA A 37 0.25 -1.56 -2.15
N TRP A 38 -0.49 -2.59 -1.73
CA TRP A 38 -1.89 -2.78 -2.11
C TRP A 38 -2.67 -3.68 -1.17
N LEU A 39 -3.99 -3.70 -1.37
CA LEU A 39 -4.92 -4.63 -0.74
C LEU A 39 -5.51 -5.58 -1.80
N GLU A 40 -5.68 -6.84 -1.42
CA GLU A 40 -6.24 -7.88 -2.30
C GLU A 40 -7.66 -8.27 -1.85
N PHE A 41 -8.58 -8.33 -2.80
CA PHE A 41 -9.98 -8.71 -2.56
C PHE A 41 -10.48 -9.69 -3.60
N GLU A 42 -11.50 -10.46 -3.21
CA GLU A 42 -12.36 -11.15 -4.16
C GLU A 42 -13.74 -10.51 -4.19
N LYS A 43 -14.36 -10.51 -5.37
CA LYS A 43 -15.74 -10.08 -5.59
C LYS A 43 -16.44 -10.98 -6.61
N PRO A 44 -17.72 -11.33 -6.41
CA PRO A 44 -18.50 -12.07 -7.41
C PRO A 44 -18.89 -11.21 -8.61
N ASP A 45 -19.07 -9.90 -8.41
CA ASP A 45 -19.41 -8.94 -9.46
C ASP A 45 -18.32 -7.87 -9.60
N LEU A 46 -17.44 -8.07 -10.58
CA LEU A 46 -16.39 -7.09 -10.90
C LEU A 46 -16.94 -5.82 -11.56
N SER A 47 -18.08 -5.90 -12.25
CA SER A 47 -18.68 -4.72 -12.88
C SER A 47 -19.26 -3.80 -11.81
N GLY A 48 -19.95 -4.35 -10.81
CA GLY A 48 -20.40 -3.61 -9.62
C GLY A 48 -19.23 -3.06 -8.81
N ALA A 49 -18.16 -3.83 -8.62
CA ALA A 49 -16.95 -3.37 -7.94
C ALA A 49 -16.27 -2.20 -8.68
N GLU A 50 -16.18 -2.26 -10.01
CA GLU A 50 -15.65 -1.19 -10.84
C GLU A 50 -16.52 0.08 -10.77
N ALA A 51 -17.84 -0.07 -10.87
CA ALA A 51 -18.76 1.05 -10.75
C ALA A 51 -18.63 1.77 -9.40
N PHE A 52 -18.53 1.00 -8.31
CA PHE A 52 -18.25 1.54 -6.98
C PHE A 52 -16.88 2.25 -6.95
N ALA A 53 -15.83 1.59 -7.43
CA ALA A 53 -14.47 2.13 -7.39
C ALA A 53 -14.36 3.49 -8.09
N ARG A 54 -14.97 3.61 -9.29
CA ARG A 54 -15.02 4.88 -10.03
C ARG A 54 -15.83 5.95 -9.30
N ALA A 55 -16.98 5.59 -8.74
CA ALA A 55 -17.80 6.52 -7.96
C ALA A 55 -17.13 6.96 -6.66
N PHE A 56 -16.29 6.11 -6.07
CA PHE A 56 -15.50 6.40 -4.89
C PHE A 56 -14.29 7.30 -5.19
N GLY A 57 -13.77 7.25 -6.41
CA GLY A 57 -12.67 8.11 -6.87
C GLY A 57 -11.38 7.39 -7.26
N PHE A 58 -11.40 6.05 -7.36
CA PHE A 58 -10.29 5.27 -7.91
C PHE A 58 -10.24 5.35 -9.43
N ILE A 59 -9.03 5.17 -9.97
CA ILE A 59 -8.76 5.03 -11.40
C ILE A 59 -8.49 3.55 -11.71
N VAL A 60 -9.14 3.04 -12.75
CA VAL A 60 -8.92 1.67 -13.24
C VAL A 60 -7.66 1.64 -14.10
N THR A 61 -6.66 0.87 -13.69
CA THR A 61 -5.42 0.66 -14.46
C THR A 61 -5.52 -0.54 -15.38
N HIS A 62 -6.26 -1.56 -14.96
CA HIS A 62 -6.48 -2.77 -15.73
C HIS A 62 -7.85 -3.37 -15.41
N ARG A 63 -8.49 -3.93 -16.44
CA ARG A 63 -9.75 -4.66 -16.32
C ARG A 63 -9.73 -5.84 -17.30
N SER A 64 -9.98 -7.02 -16.77
CA SER A 64 -10.19 -8.27 -17.51
C SER A 64 -11.40 -9.01 -16.94
N ALA A 65 -11.83 -10.11 -17.55
CA ALA A 65 -12.94 -10.91 -17.02
C ALA A 65 -12.75 -11.31 -15.55
N ASP A 66 -11.51 -11.53 -15.11
CA ASP A 66 -11.20 -12.13 -13.81
C ASP A 66 -10.47 -11.19 -12.85
N GLU A 67 -10.06 -10.00 -13.30
CA GLU A 67 -9.29 -9.06 -12.49
C GLU A 67 -9.66 -7.60 -12.76
N LEU A 68 -9.60 -6.79 -11.71
CA LEU A 68 -9.76 -5.35 -11.71
C LEU A 68 -8.63 -4.75 -10.85
N LEU A 69 -7.81 -3.91 -11.45
CA LEU A 69 -6.72 -3.20 -10.78
C LEU A 69 -7.05 -1.71 -10.67
N LEU A 70 -6.86 -1.16 -9.48
CA LEU A 70 -7.25 0.21 -9.14
C LEU A 70 -6.07 0.96 -8.55
N ARG A 71 -5.96 2.26 -8.85
CA ARG A 71 -4.95 3.16 -8.29
C ARG A 71 -5.54 4.52 -7.89
N GLY A 72 -4.75 5.27 -7.12
CA GLY A 72 -4.95 6.71 -6.92
C GLY A 72 -4.17 7.57 -7.93
N THR A 73 -4.20 8.88 -7.76
CA THR A 73 -3.56 9.86 -8.65
C THR A 73 -2.07 9.98 -8.46
N ASP A 74 -1.55 9.72 -7.26
CA ASP A 74 -0.12 9.86 -6.99
C ASP A 74 0.70 8.83 -7.77
N THR A 75 1.98 9.10 -8.01
CA THR A 75 2.93 8.13 -8.59
C THR A 75 2.97 6.86 -7.76
N GLY A 76 3.01 5.70 -8.42
CA GLY A 76 3.14 4.40 -7.76
C GLY A 76 2.44 3.29 -8.55
N THR A 77 2.14 2.18 -7.88
CA THR A 77 1.48 1.02 -8.49
C THR A 77 -0.04 0.99 -8.23
N SER A 78 -0.71 -0.05 -8.71
CA SER A 78 -2.11 -0.31 -8.36
C SER A 78 -2.22 -0.64 -6.86
N CYS A 79 -3.09 0.06 -6.14
CA CYS A 79 -3.22 -0.04 -4.69
C CYS A 79 -4.42 -0.88 -4.20
N VAL A 80 -5.32 -1.27 -5.11
CA VAL A 80 -6.35 -2.27 -4.83
C VAL A 80 -6.45 -3.26 -5.98
N LEU A 81 -6.28 -4.54 -5.66
CA LEU A 81 -6.38 -5.68 -6.57
C LEU A 81 -7.66 -6.43 -6.26
N VAL A 82 -8.56 -6.55 -7.23
CA VAL A 82 -9.82 -7.28 -7.08
C VAL A 82 -9.87 -8.41 -8.08
N ARG A 83 -10.00 -9.65 -7.59
CA ARG A 83 -10.18 -10.84 -8.43
C ARG A 83 -11.62 -11.33 -8.38
N ARG A 84 -12.06 -11.98 -9.45
CA ARG A 84 -13.36 -12.65 -9.46
C ARG A 84 -13.31 -13.84 -8.50
N GLY A 85 -14.30 -13.93 -7.60
CA GLY A 85 -14.44 -15.03 -6.66
C GLY A 85 -15.89 -15.33 -6.35
N ALA A 86 -16.18 -16.49 -5.76
CA ALA A 86 -17.56 -16.88 -5.45
C ALA A 86 -18.21 -15.98 -4.37
N GLN A 87 -17.40 -15.32 -3.54
CA GLN A 87 -17.84 -14.51 -2.41
C GLN A 87 -17.01 -13.24 -2.29
N SER A 88 -17.59 -12.22 -1.62
CA SER A 88 -16.83 -11.02 -1.27
C SER A 88 -15.92 -11.31 -0.08
N ARG A 89 -14.59 -11.21 -0.24
CA ARG A 89 -13.65 -11.36 0.87
C ARG A 89 -12.40 -10.49 0.72
N PHE A 90 -11.81 -10.14 1.87
CA PHE A 90 -10.44 -9.65 1.93
C PHE A 90 -9.49 -10.84 1.83
N CYS A 91 -8.52 -10.76 0.92
CA CYS A 91 -7.58 -11.85 0.63
C CYS A 91 -6.20 -11.60 1.23
N GLY A 92 -5.83 -10.35 1.52
CA GLY A 92 -4.54 -10.04 2.13
C GLY A 92 -4.06 -8.64 1.85
N VAL A 93 -2.91 -8.34 2.45
CA VAL A 93 -2.21 -7.06 2.32
C VAL A 93 -0.83 -7.28 1.70
N ALA A 94 -0.39 -6.35 0.86
CA ALA A 94 0.97 -6.31 0.35
C ALA A 94 1.71 -5.08 0.86
N PHE A 95 2.92 -5.27 1.39
CA PHE A 95 3.83 -4.20 1.79
C PHE A 95 4.98 -4.07 0.79
N LYS A 96 5.36 -2.83 0.47
CA LYS A 96 6.51 -2.52 -0.38
C LYS A 96 7.78 -2.58 0.47
N ALA A 97 8.75 -3.41 0.12
CA ALA A 97 10.11 -3.36 0.65
C ALA A 97 10.92 -2.24 -0.03
N GLN A 98 12.10 -1.92 0.50
CA GLN A 98 12.99 -0.92 -0.13
C GLN A 98 13.45 -1.38 -1.51
N ASP A 99 13.86 -2.65 -1.60
CA ASP A 99 14.36 -3.28 -2.82
C ASP A 99 14.12 -4.81 -2.81
N GLU A 100 14.50 -5.47 -3.89
CA GLU A 100 14.38 -6.92 -4.07
C GLU A 100 15.30 -7.70 -3.11
N ILE A 101 16.39 -7.10 -2.62
CA ILE A 101 17.31 -7.75 -1.68
C ILE A 101 16.61 -7.95 -0.34
N ASP A 102 15.83 -6.98 0.12
CA ASP A 102 15.01 -7.11 1.32
C ASP A 102 13.97 -8.23 1.19
N VAL A 103 13.34 -8.37 0.02
CA VAL A 103 12.41 -9.49 -0.23
C VAL A 103 13.13 -10.84 -0.12
N LEU A 104 14.31 -10.97 -0.73
CA LEU A 104 15.13 -12.19 -0.67
C LEU A 104 15.59 -12.51 0.76
N ARG A 105 15.98 -11.49 1.53
CA ARG A 105 16.36 -11.65 2.94
C ARG A 105 15.20 -12.15 3.78
N LEU A 106 14.02 -11.56 3.61
CA LEU A 106 12.84 -11.98 4.35
C LEU A 106 12.43 -13.42 3.98
N ALA A 107 12.53 -13.77 2.70
CA ALA A 107 12.30 -15.11 2.20
C ALA A 107 13.24 -16.15 2.83
N ASP A 108 14.54 -15.88 2.86
CA ASP A 108 15.54 -16.73 3.53
C ASP A 108 15.25 -16.88 5.03
N ARG A 109 15.00 -15.77 5.72
CA ARG A 109 14.71 -15.76 7.17
C ARG A 109 13.45 -16.55 7.54
N THR A 110 12.45 -16.53 6.67
CA THR A 110 11.16 -17.21 6.89
C THR A 110 11.11 -18.60 6.24
N ASN A 111 12.16 -19.01 5.53
CA ASN A 111 12.20 -20.23 4.73
C ASN A 111 11.00 -20.32 3.75
N SER A 112 10.65 -19.18 3.14
CA SER A 112 9.55 -19.03 2.19
C SER A 112 10.11 -18.79 0.78
N PRO A 113 9.53 -19.37 -0.28
CA PRO A 113 10.00 -19.11 -1.64
C PRO A 113 9.63 -17.71 -2.10
N THR A 114 10.50 -17.09 -2.87
CA THR A 114 10.13 -15.91 -3.65
C THR A 114 9.42 -16.29 -4.95
N ARG A 115 8.56 -15.39 -5.42
CA ARG A 115 7.79 -15.54 -6.66
C ARG A 115 7.83 -14.25 -7.45
N GLY A 116 8.02 -14.35 -8.76
CA GLY A 116 7.77 -13.23 -9.66
C GLY A 116 6.30 -12.84 -9.63
N LEU A 117 6.04 -11.53 -9.61
CA LEU A 117 4.69 -10.99 -9.73
C LEU A 117 4.20 -11.08 -11.19
N PRO A 118 2.88 -11.00 -11.44
CA PRO A 118 2.36 -10.88 -12.79
C PRO A 118 3.04 -9.74 -13.56
N GLU A 119 3.24 -9.91 -14.86
CA GLU A 119 3.90 -8.93 -15.74
C GLU A 119 3.26 -7.54 -15.65
N SER A 120 1.94 -7.46 -15.44
CA SER A 120 1.22 -6.19 -15.28
C SER A 120 1.64 -5.37 -14.05
N LEU A 121 2.20 -6.02 -13.02
CA LEU A 121 2.71 -5.39 -11.81
C LEU A 121 4.23 -5.27 -11.84
N GLY A 122 4.92 -6.28 -12.40
CA GLY A 122 6.36 -6.41 -12.34
C GLY A 122 6.88 -6.70 -10.93
N GLY A 123 8.15 -7.11 -10.84
CA GLY A 123 8.84 -7.31 -9.58
C GLY A 123 8.71 -8.70 -8.96
N VAL A 124 9.08 -8.79 -7.68
CA VAL A 124 9.18 -10.04 -6.91
C VAL A 124 8.43 -9.91 -5.60
N SER A 125 8.01 -11.05 -5.07
CA SER A 125 7.28 -11.15 -3.81
C SER A 125 7.74 -12.32 -2.95
N VAL A 126 7.52 -12.21 -1.65
CA VAL A 126 7.42 -13.33 -0.71
C VAL A 126 6.06 -13.28 -0.02
N GLU A 127 5.43 -14.44 0.15
CA GLU A 127 4.13 -14.57 0.81
C GLU A 127 4.30 -15.22 2.18
N LEU A 128 3.65 -14.63 3.18
CA LEU A 128 3.66 -14.99 4.58
C LEU A 128 2.23 -15.02 5.10
N THR A 129 2.06 -15.50 6.33
CA THR A 129 0.78 -15.43 7.05
C THR A 129 1.06 -14.90 8.44
N ASP A 130 0.36 -13.83 8.82
CA ASP A 130 0.50 -13.25 10.15
C ASP A 130 -0.08 -14.20 11.23
N PRO A 131 0.21 -13.98 12.52
CA PRO A 131 -0.34 -14.80 13.61
C PRO A 131 -1.87 -14.81 13.70
N SER A 132 -2.54 -13.83 13.07
CA SER A 132 -4.00 -13.74 12.98
C SER A 132 -4.57 -14.59 11.84
N GLY A 133 -3.73 -15.21 11.00
CA GLY A 133 -4.13 -15.95 9.81
C GLY A 133 -4.32 -15.09 8.56
N THR A 134 -3.91 -13.81 8.60
CA THR A 134 -4.02 -12.89 7.46
C THR A 134 -2.88 -13.14 6.48
N PRO A 135 -3.18 -13.37 5.19
CA PRO A 135 -2.13 -13.42 4.18
C PRO A 135 -1.43 -12.07 4.03
N VAL A 136 -0.11 -12.08 4.12
CA VAL A 136 0.76 -10.91 3.98
C VAL A 136 1.73 -11.17 2.86
N LYS A 137 1.86 -10.21 1.93
CA LYS A 137 2.85 -10.24 0.87
C LYS A 137 3.86 -9.12 1.10
N VAL A 138 5.13 -9.38 0.85
CA VAL A 138 6.15 -8.33 0.80
C VAL A 138 6.73 -8.31 -0.61
N VAL A 139 6.75 -7.13 -1.22
CA VAL A 139 7.01 -6.95 -2.66
C VAL A 139 8.05 -5.87 -2.93
N ALA A 140 8.79 -6.00 -4.02
CA ALA A 140 9.69 -4.98 -4.53
C ALA A 140 9.86 -5.09 -6.06
N GLY A 141 10.41 -4.04 -6.67
CA GLY A 141 10.69 -4.01 -8.11
C GLY A 141 9.46 -3.85 -9.01
N MET A 142 8.31 -3.42 -8.45
CA MET A 142 7.10 -3.22 -9.23
C MET A 142 7.22 -2.03 -10.18
N HIS A 143 6.47 -2.07 -11.27
CA HIS A 143 6.33 -0.95 -12.20
C HIS A 143 5.64 0.24 -11.51
N ASP A 144 6.31 1.38 -11.51
CA ASP A 144 5.73 2.65 -11.11
C ASP A 144 5.00 3.28 -12.28
N LEU A 145 3.72 3.61 -12.05
CA LEU A 145 2.90 4.37 -12.99
C LEU A 145 3.03 5.85 -12.65
N PRO A 146 3.10 6.74 -13.67
CA PRO A 146 3.28 8.17 -13.45
C PRO A 146 2.09 8.79 -12.71
N GLU A 147 2.34 9.92 -12.06
CA GLU A 147 1.29 10.76 -11.46
C GLU A 147 0.23 11.14 -12.50
N LEU A 148 -1.02 11.17 -12.07
CA LEU A 148 -2.18 11.62 -12.82
C LEU A 148 -2.69 12.94 -12.23
N PRO A 149 -3.40 13.76 -13.02
CA PRO A 149 -3.96 15.01 -12.51
C PRO A 149 -4.81 14.79 -11.25
N GLY A 150 -4.32 15.31 -10.13
CA GLY A 150 -5.01 15.29 -8.85
C GLY A 150 -6.14 16.32 -8.76
N GLN A 151 -6.95 16.19 -7.72
CA GLN A 151 -7.98 17.19 -7.41
C GLN A 151 -7.31 18.49 -6.93
N GLN A 152 -7.61 19.59 -7.62
CA GLN A 152 -7.03 20.88 -7.27
C GLN A 152 -7.66 21.42 -5.97
N PRO A 153 -6.85 21.88 -5.01
CA PRO A 153 -7.36 22.47 -3.79
C PRO A 153 -8.15 23.74 -4.12
N HIS A 154 -9.18 24.02 -3.32
CA HIS A 154 -9.94 25.26 -3.48
C HIS A 154 -9.08 26.47 -3.10
N LEU A 155 -9.27 27.57 -3.82
CA LEU A 155 -8.76 28.86 -3.40
C LEU A 155 -9.62 29.40 -2.25
N PHE A 156 -8.99 29.64 -1.12
CA PHE A 156 -9.60 30.23 0.07
C PHE A 156 -9.10 31.67 0.24
N ASN A 157 -9.94 32.51 0.86
CA ASN A 157 -9.51 33.82 1.36
C ASN A 157 -9.10 33.64 2.82
N PHE A 158 -7.99 34.26 3.24
CA PHE A 158 -7.51 34.20 4.63
C PHE A 158 -7.13 35.60 5.12
N GLY A 159 -7.78 36.07 6.18
CA GLY A 159 -7.56 37.43 6.71
C GLY A 159 -7.78 38.50 5.64
N HIS A 160 -6.72 39.25 5.31
CA HIS A 160 -6.73 40.28 4.28
C HIS A 160 -6.35 39.78 2.88
N ASP A 161 -5.98 38.49 2.71
CA ASP A 161 -5.70 37.89 1.41
C ASP A 161 -7.01 37.41 0.74
N LEU A 162 -7.56 38.25 -0.14
CA LEU A 162 -8.82 38.03 -0.84
C LEU A 162 -8.60 37.52 -2.28
N ARG A 163 -8.19 36.26 -2.42
CA ARG A 163 -7.93 35.61 -3.74
C ARG A 163 -9.17 35.31 -4.58
N ARG A 164 -10.36 35.32 -3.96
CA ARG A 164 -11.64 34.91 -4.58
C ARG A 164 -12.67 36.03 -4.56
N THR A 165 -12.31 37.24 -4.95
CA THR A 165 -13.29 38.34 -5.10
C THR A 165 -14.33 37.96 -6.16
N ASN A 166 -15.61 37.91 -5.77
CA ASN A 166 -16.76 37.51 -6.60
C ASN A 166 -16.74 36.09 -7.20
N GLY A 167 -15.67 35.31 -7.05
CA GLY A 167 -15.66 33.89 -7.42
C GLY A 167 -16.52 33.08 -6.44
N THR A 168 -17.08 31.93 -6.83
CA THR A 168 -17.78 31.02 -5.90
C THR A 168 -16.90 29.84 -5.51
N GLN A 169 -17.08 29.27 -4.32
CA GLN A 169 -16.46 28.01 -3.94
C GLN A 169 -17.42 26.85 -4.24
N ARG A 170 -17.35 26.32 -5.46
CA ARG A 170 -18.19 25.20 -5.92
C ARG A 170 -17.29 24.11 -6.48
N PRO A 171 -17.02 23.03 -5.73
CA PRO A 171 -16.34 21.87 -6.28
C PRO A 171 -17.10 21.30 -7.49
N PRO A 172 -16.40 20.75 -8.49
CA PRO A 172 -17.05 20.03 -9.58
C PRO A 172 -17.89 18.88 -9.02
N ARG A 173 -19.01 18.58 -9.67
CA ARG A 173 -19.89 17.44 -9.31
C ARG A 173 -19.30 16.14 -9.86
N GLN A 174 -18.17 15.73 -9.31
CA GLN A 174 -17.45 14.52 -9.66
C GLN A 174 -16.93 13.84 -8.38
N PRO A 175 -16.56 12.54 -8.43
CA PRO A 175 -15.92 11.86 -7.31
C PRO A 175 -14.69 12.61 -6.81
N ALA A 176 -14.43 12.55 -5.50
CA ALA A 176 -13.18 13.04 -4.95
C ALA A 176 -12.04 12.14 -5.42
N ALA A 177 -10.95 12.71 -5.95
CA ALA A 177 -9.85 11.88 -6.44
C ALA A 177 -9.09 11.23 -5.29
N ILE A 178 -8.94 9.91 -5.31
CA ILE A 178 -8.08 9.20 -4.37
C ILE A 178 -6.62 9.49 -4.73
N GLN A 179 -5.84 10.00 -3.78
CA GLN A 179 -4.39 10.25 -3.98
C GLN A 179 -3.60 8.96 -3.93
N ARG A 180 -3.67 8.25 -2.79
CA ARG A 180 -2.98 6.98 -2.55
C ARG A 180 -3.65 6.17 -1.45
N LEU A 181 -3.22 4.92 -1.30
CA LEU A 181 -3.56 4.11 -0.14
C LEU A 181 -2.72 4.55 1.06
N GLY A 182 -3.38 4.81 2.20
CA GLY A 182 -2.71 5.39 3.38
C GLY A 182 -2.41 4.38 4.49
N HIS A 183 -3.38 3.54 4.84
CA HIS A 183 -3.25 2.54 5.89
C HIS A 183 -4.31 1.44 5.72
N VAL A 184 -4.13 0.34 6.46
CA VAL A 184 -5.10 -0.73 6.64
C VAL A 184 -5.33 -0.95 8.12
N VAL A 185 -6.57 -1.29 8.49
CA VAL A 185 -6.92 -1.66 9.86
C VAL A 185 -7.35 -3.11 9.85
N LEU A 186 -6.70 -3.93 10.67
CA LEU A 186 -7.01 -5.34 10.84
C LEU A 186 -7.50 -5.58 12.27
N GLN A 187 -8.55 -6.40 12.40
CA GLN A 187 -9.05 -6.84 13.69
C GLN A 187 -8.56 -8.27 13.95
N SER A 188 -8.01 -8.50 15.14
CA SER A 188 -7.47 -9.80 15.55
C SER A 188 -7.79 -10.09 17.01
N THR A 189 -8.07 -11.36 17.31
CA THR A 189 -8.15 -11.88 18.68
C THR A 189 -6.77 -12.21 19.26
N ARG A 190 -5.72 -12.16 18.43
CA ARG A 190 -4.31 -12.42 18.79
C ARG A 190 -3.46 -11.17 18.63
N TYR A 191 -3.99 -10.02 19.07
CA TYR A 191 -3.42 -8.70 18.81
C TYR A 191 -1.94 -8.59 19.20
N ILE A 192 -1.55 -9.01 20.41
CA ILE A 192 -0.16 -8.88 20.88
C ILE A 192 0.80 -9.76 20.05
N GLU A 193 0.38 -10.97 19.69
CA GLU A 193 1.19 -11.86 18.86
C GLU A 193 1.37 -11.26 17.45
N ALA A 194 0.29 -10.76 16.85
CA ALA A 194 0.35 -10.10 15.55
C ALA A 194 1.22 -8.83 15.60
N LEU A 195 1.02 -7.98 16.61
CA LEU A 195 1.82 -6.77 16.81
C LEU A 195 3.32 -7.10 16.89
N ASN A 196 3.70 -8.09 17.71
CA ASN A 196 5.09 -8.50 17.83
C ASN A 196 5.67 -9.02 16.52
N TRP A 197 4.88 -9.73 15.71
CA TRP A 197 5.30 -10.21 14.41
C TRP A 197 5.58 -9.07 13.42
N TYR A 198 4.81 -7.98 13.44
CA TYR A 198 5.07 -6.79 12.62
C TYR A 198 6.20 -5.90 13.16
N LEU A 199 6.60 -6.11 14.42
CA LEU A 199 7.63 -5.34 15.10
C LEU A 199 9.02 -6.01 15.06
N ASP A 200 9.08 -7.29 14.70
CA ASP A 200 10.32 -8.08 14.51
C ASP A 200 10.86 -7.98 13.07
#